data_AF-A0A534A9N0-F1
#
_entry.id   AF-A0A534A9N0-F1
#
_cell.length_a   1.000
_cell.length_b   1.000
_cell.length_c   1.000
_cell.angle_alpha   90.00
_cell.angle_beta   90.00
_cell.angle_gamma   90.00
#
_symmetry.space_group_name_H-M   'P 1'
#
loop_
_entity.id
_entity.type
_entity.pdbx_description
1 polymer ?
#
loop_
_entity_poly.entity_id
_entity_poly.type
_entity_poly.pdbx_seq_one_letter_code
_entity_poly.pdbx_strand_id
1 'polypeptide(L)'
;MKRRLIDPETSAESAEDNLCRAFLSMRGLAEMRSFLRDLCTPAELEALIDRWRVVPYLLKGVSYREIHERTAVSVTTIGRVARFLSQGNGGYQAAVEHHAVPPLRRRAVASASITAVRTPRAKNSQGRTS
;
A
#
# COMPACT_ATOMS: atom_id res chain seq x y z
N MET A 1 -15.79 23.26 -13.08
CA MET A 1 -15.59 24.44 -12.21
C MET A 1 -14.69 25.43 -12.94
N LYS A 2 -15.09 26.71 -13.04
CA LYS A 2 -14.30 27.76 -13.69
C LYS A 2 -13.10 28.10 -12.80
N ARG A 3 -11.88 27.93 -13.31
CA ARG A 3 -10.65 28.37 -12.64
C ARG A 3 -10.65 29.90 -12.66
N ARG A 4 -10.99 30.55 -11.54
CA ARG A 4 -10.68 31.97 -11.38
C ARG A 4 -9.16 32.08 -11.42
N LEU A 5 -8.63 32.82 -12.38
CA LEU A 5 -7.26 33.29 -12.35
C LEU A 5 -7.20 34.33 -11.23
N ILE A 6 -6.94 33.85 -10.01
CA ILE A 6 -6.56 34.71 -8.91
C ILE A 6 -5.10 35.03 -9.20
N ASP A 7 -4.82 36.29 -9.52
CA ASP A 7 -3.48 36.84 -9.53
C ASP A 7 -2.89 36.62 -8.13
N PRO A 8 -1.85 35.79 -7.95
CA PRO A 8 -1.36 35.49 -6.62
C PRO A 8 -0.61 36.72 -6.07
N GLU A 9 -1.01 37.20 -4.89
CA GLU A 9 -0.24 38.16 -4.07
C GLU A 9 1.14 37.61 -3.60
N THR A 10 1.63 36.52 -4.20
CA THR A 10 2.79 35.76 -3.75
C THR A 10 3.90 35.80 -4.80
N SER A 11 5.14 35.98 -4.35
CA SER A 11 6.36 36.20 -5.15
C SER A 11 6.55 35.21 -6.31
N ALA A 12 7.43 35.56 -7.26
CA ALA A 12 7.74 34.90 -8.54
C ALA A 12 7.99 33.37 -8.55
N GLU A 13 8.01 32.70 -7.40
CA GLU A 13 8.11 31.25 -7.27
C GLU A 13 6.76 30.58 -7.50
N SER A 14 6.75 29.41 -8.17
CA SER A 14 5.51 28.71 -8.44
C SER A 14 4.82 28.27 -7.13
N ALA A 15 3.49 28.24 -7.10
CA ALA A 15 2.74 27.72 -5.96
C ALA A 15 3.15 26.26 -5.62
N GLU A 16 3.60 25.50 -6.62
CA GLU A 16 4.14 24.15 -6.47
C GLU A 16 5.48 24.16 -5.72
N ASP A 17 6.42 25.05 -6.07
CA ASP A 17 7.71 25.17 -5.38
C ASP A 17 7.53 25.55 -3.91
N ASN A 18 6.62 26.49 -3.63
CA ASN A 18 6.29 26.90 -2.27
C ASN A 18 5.73 25.73 -1.45
N LEU A 19 4.85 24.93 -2.04
CA LEU A 19 4.31 23.73 -1.40
C LEU A 19 5.42 22.69 -1.14
N CYS A 20 6.27 22.42 -2.13
CA CYS A 20 7.41 21.50 -1.99
C CYS A 20 8.36 21.94 -0.87
N ARG A 21 8.66 23.24 -0.76
CA ARG A 21 9.47 23.79 0.33
C ARG A 21 8.82 23.61 1.70
N ALA A 22 7.49 23.75 1.80
CA ALA A 22 6.77 23.45 3.03
C ALA A 22 6.87 21.96 3.42
N PHE A 23 6.77 21.03 2.47
CA PHE A 23 7.01 19.61 2.74
C PHE A 23 8.43 19.34 3.25
N LEU A 24 9.44 19.98 2.64
CA LEU A 24 10.85 19.78 2.99
C LEU A 24 11.26 20.40 4.33
N SER A 25 10.49 21.36 4.86
CA SER A 25 10.84 22.05 6.12
C SER A 25 10.42 21.30 7.39
N MET A 26 9.59 20.25 7.26
CA MET A 26 9.13 19.43 8.39
C MET A 26 10.30 18.65 9.02
N ARG A 27 10.46 18.74 10.35
CA ARG A 27 11.61 18.19 11.08
C ARG A 27 11.39 16.79 11.66
N GLY A 28 10.20 16.21 11.46
CA GLY A 28 9.94 14.86 11.93
C GLY A 28 8.53 14.33 11.63
N LEU A 29 8.32 13.07 12.01
CA LEU A 29 7.10 12.34 11.68
C LEU A 29 5.85 12.90 12.36
N ALA A 30 5.96 13.44 13.59
CA ALA A 30 4.84 14.05 14.28
C ALA A 30 4.38 15.35 13.60
N GLU A 31 5.33 16.23 13.27
CA GLU A 31 5.08 17.49 12.57
C GLU A 31 4.48 17.24 11.18
N MET A 32 5.08 16.33 10.40
CA MET A 32 4.56 15.94 9.08
C MET A 32 3.15 15.33 9.16
N ARG A 33 2.84 14.55 10.20
CA ARG A 33 1.50 14.00 10.41
C ARG A 33 0.46 15.09 10.68
N SER A 34 0.79 16.09 11.49
CA SER A 34 -0.10 17.23 11.73
C SER A 34 -0.30 18.02 10.43
N PHE A 35 0.80 18.36 9.75
CA PHE A 35 0.77 19.09 8.48
C PHE A 35 -0.12 18.41 7.43
N LEU A 36 0.01 17.09 7.24
CA LEU A 36 -0.81 16.34 6.30
C LEU A 36 -2.29 16.28 6.69
N ARG A 37 -2.63 16.30 7.99
CA ARG A 37 -4.04 16.33 8.44
C ARG A 37 -4.67 17.70 8.28
N ASP A 38 -3.87 18.77 8.35
CA ASP A 38 -4.34 20.13 8.11
C ASP A 38 -4.50 20.40 6.61
N LEU A 39 -3.56 19.91 5.79
CA LEU A 39 -3.54 20.16 4.34
C LEU A 39 -4.53 19.30 3.55
N CYS A 40 -4.72 18.04 3.95
CA CYS A 40 -5.54 17.09 3.21
C CYS A 40 -6.86 16.80 3.94
N THR A 41 -7.92 16.59 3.18
CA THR A 41 -9.11 15.91 3.70
C THR A 41 -8.76 14.48 4.12
N PRO A 42 -9.55 13.84 5.01
CA PRO A 42 -9.31 12.45 5.42
C PRO A 42 -9.22 11.48 4.23
N ALA A 43 -10.07 11.64 3.21
CA ALA A 43 -10.10 10.80 2.03
C ALA A 43 -8.87 11.00 1.12
N GLU A 44 -8.38 12.24 0.98
CA GLU A 44 -7.15 12.51 0.23
C GLU A 44 -5.94 11.90 0.92
N LEU A 45 -5.85 12.05 2.25
CA LEU A 45 -4.77 11.46 3.03
C LEU A 45 -4.78 9.92 2.94
N GLU A 46 -5.95 9.30 3.04
CA GLU A 46 -6.12 7.86 2.84
C GLU A 46 -5.66 7.42 1.44
N ALA A 47 -6.04 8.18 0.40
CA ALA A 47 -5.61 7.90 -0.97
C ALA A 47 -4.08 7.99 -1.15
N LEU A 48 -3.41 8.94 -0.49
CA LEU A 48 -1.94 9.03 -0.49
C LEU A 48 -1.31 7.82 0.21
N ILE A 49 -1.85 7.43 1.37
CA ILE A 49 -1.39 6.28 2.14
C ILE A 49 -1.52 4.99 1.32
N ASP A 50 -2.67 4.77 0.68
CA ASP A 50 -2.92 3.58 -0.13
C ASP A 50 -1.99 3.49 -1.33
N ARG A 51 -1.71 4.62 -2.00
CA ARG A 51 -0.74 4.67 -3.09
C ARG A 51 0.66 4.27 -2.63
N TRP A 52 1.11 4.76 -1.48
CA TRP A 52 2.41 4.38 -0.93
C TRP A 52 2.45 2.92 -0.45
N ARG A 53 1.38 2.44 0.18
CA ARG A 53 1.28 1.09 0.76
C ARG A 53 1.51 -0.04 -0.25
N VAL A 54 1.19 0.18 -1.53
CA VAL A 54 1.34 -0.84 -2.58
C VAL A 54 2.74 -0.88 -3.19
N VAL A 55 3.52 0.20 -3.10
CA VAL A 55 4.87 0.33 -3.70
C VAL A 55 5.80 -0.83 -3.31
N PRO A 56 5.92 -1.24 -2.04
CA PRO A 56 6.82 -2.33 -1.65
C PRO A 56 6.49 -3.67 -2.29
N TYR A 57 5.21 -3.91 -2.59
CA TYR A 57 4.76 -5.14 -3.22
C TYR A 57 5.00 -5.13 -4.72
N LEU A 58 4.78 -3.97 -5.36
CA LEU A 58 5.06 -3.77 -6.78
C LEU A 58 6.56 -3.97 -7.08
N LEU A 59 7.43 -3.41 -6.22
CA LEU A 59 8.89 -3.61 -6.33
C LEU A 59 9.32 -5.07 -6.17
N LYS A 60 8.52 -5.89 -5.47
CA LYS A 60 8.75 -7.34 -5.29
C LYS A 60 8.11 -8.19 -6.38
N GLY A 61 7.49 -7.60 -7.40
CA GLY A 61 6.81 -8.33 -8.47
C GLY A 61 5.56 -9.09 -8.01
N VAL A 62 4.95 -8.70 -6.90
CA VAL A 62 3.72 -9.35 -6.40
C VAL A 62 2.55 -9.04 -7.34
N SER A 63 1.72 -10.06 -7.62
CA SER A 63 0.57 -9.90 -8.52
C SER A 63 -0.45 -8.89 -7.99
N TYR A 64 -1.12 -8.13 -8.86
CA TYR A 64 -2.08 -7.11 -8.43
C TYR A 64 -3.23 -7.66 -7.59
N ARG A 65 -3.67 -8.89 -7.90
CA ARG A 65 -4.69 -9.59 -7.12
C ARG A 65 -4.21 -9.81 -5.68
N GLU A 66 -3.00 -10.31 -5.51
CA GLU A 66 -2.43 -10.55 -4.18
C GLU A 66 -2.16 -9.24 -3.43
N ILE A 67 -1.75 -8.18 -4.12
CA ILE A 67 -1.63 -6.84 -3.52
C ILE A 67 -2.98 -6.36 -3.01
N HIS A 68 -4.05 -6.51 -3.79
CA HIS A 68 -5.41 -6.17 -3.38
C HIS A 68 -5.83 -6.97 -2.14
N GLU A 69 -5.65 -8.29 -2.15
CA GLU A 69 -6.00 -9.17 -1.01
C GLU A 69 -5.24 -8.80 0.27
N ARG A 70 -4.01 -8.27 0.16
CA ARG A 70 -3.17 -7.88 1.30
C ARG A 70 -3.40 -6.47 1.81
N THR A 71 -3.82 -5.56 0.94
CA THR A 71 -3.85 -4.11 1.24
C THR A 71 -5.24 -3.51 1.18
N ALA A 72 -6.23 -4.24 0.66
CA ALA A 72 -7.57 -3.79 0.30
C ALA A 72 -7.61 -2.67 -0.76
N VAL A 73 -6.45 -2.22 -1.28
CA VAL A 73 -6.37 -1.17 -2.31
C VAL A 73 -6.90 -1.71 -3.62
N SER A 74 -7.74 -0.95 -4.32
CA SER A 74 -8.34 -1.39 -5.58
C SER A 74 -7.29 -1.73 -6.65
N VAL A 75 -7.59 -2.73 -7.48
CA VAL A 75 -6.72 -3.12 -8.61
C VAL A 75 -6.48 -1.94 -9.57
N THR A 76 -7.48 -1.07 -9.76
CA THR A 76 -7.36 0.17 -10.55
C THR A 76 -6.32 1.12 -9.96
N THR A 77 -6.32 1.32 -8.64
CA THR A 77 -5.31 2.14 -7.95
C THR A 77 -3.93 1.51 -8.05
N ILE A 78 -3.82 0.20 -7.82
CA ILE A 78 -2.57 -0.55 -7.93
C ILE A 78 -1.96 -0.38 -9.33
N GLY A 79 -2.77 -0.57 -10.38
CA GLY A 79 -2.31 -0.42 -11.77
C GLY A 79 -1.83 1.01 -12.09
N ARG A 80 -2.48 2.04 -11.55
CA ARG A 80 -2.03 3.43 -11.70
C ARG A 80 -0.67 3.65 -11.03
N VAL A 81 -0.49 3.16 -9.79
CA VAL A 81 0.79 3.27 -9.08
C VAL A 81 1.88 2.53 -9.84
N ALA A 82 1.63 1.32 -10.32
CA ALA A 82 2.59 0.54 -11.10
C ALA A 82 3.06 1.29 -12.36
N ARG A 83 2.14 1.95 -13.07
CA ARG A 83 2.48 2.78 -14.24
C ARG A 83 3.38 3.95 -13.87
N PHE A 84 3.07 4.70 -12.81
CA PHE A 84 3.90 5.85 -12.39
C PHE A 84 5.22 5.42 -11.75
N LEU A 85 5.27 4.22 -11.18
CA LEU A 85 6.51 3.64 -10.69
C LEU A 85 7.44 3.27 -11.84
N SER A 86 6.94 2.81 -13.00
CA SER A 86 7.79 2.44 -14.14
C SER A 86 8.05 3.58 -15.14
N GLN A 87 7.10 4.51 -15.30
CA GLN A 87 7.12 5.54 -16.36
C GLN A 87 6.84 6.96 -15.82
N GLY A 88 6.90 7.16 -14.51
CA GLY A 88 6.66 8.48 -13.90
C GLY A 88 7.92 9.33 -13.76
N ASN A 89 7.84 10.34 -12.90
CA ASN A 89 8.88 11.36 -12.72
C ASN A 89 10.01 10.93 -11.76
N GLY A 90 10.16 9.63 -11.45
CA GLY A 90 11.21 9.12 -10.56
C GLY A 90 11.00 9.34 -9.05
N GLY A 91 9.97 10.08 -8.62
CA GLY A 91 9.75 10.41 -7.21
C GLY A 91 9.51 9.20 -6.30
N TYR A 92 8.86 8.15 -6.78
CA TYR A 92 8.69 6.92 -6.00
C TYR A 92 10.04 6.22 -5.77
N GLN A 93 10.91 6.19 -6.78
CA GLN A 93 12.25 5.59 -6.69
C GLN A 93 13.11 6.35 -5.69
N ALA A 94 13.14 7.69 -5.78
CA ALA A 94 13.86 8.52 -4.83
C ALA A 94 13.39 8.29 -3.40
N ALA A 95 12.07 8.26 -3.17
CA ALA A 95 11.51 8.00 -1.85
C ALA A 95 11.88 6.60 -1.31
N VAL A 96 11.89 5.57 -2.17
CA VAL A 96 12.29 4.20 -1.83
C VAL A 96 13.78 4.10 -1.48
N GLU A 97 14.63 4.87 -2.17
CA GLU A 97 16.06 4.93 -1.91
C GLU A 97 16.38 5.65 -0.59
N HIS A 98 15.71 6.77 -0.31
CA HIS A 98 15.88 7.53 0.93
C HIS A 98 15.28 6.83 2.15
N HIS A 99 14.16 6.13 1.97
CA HIS A 99 13.51 5.35 3.00
C HIS A 99 13.59 3.87 2.63
N ALA A 100 14.68 3.21 3.03
CA ALA A 100 14.80 1.74 2.98
C ALA A 100 13.48 1.12 3.42
N VAL A 101 12.71 0.65 2.43
CA VAL A 101 11.28 0.38 2.56
C VAL A 101 11.03 -0.50 3.78
N PRO A 102 10.11 -0.12 4.71
CA PRO A 102 9.88 -0.90 5.91
C PRO A 102 9.63 -2.36 5.54
N PRO A 103 10.31 -3.34 6.17
CA PRO A 103 10.10 -4.74 5.83
C PRO A 103 8.62 -5.06 6.02
N LEU A 104 8.00 -5.58 4.95
CA LEU A 104 6.63 -6.10 5.00
C LEU A 104 6.53 -7.05 6.20
N ARG A 105 5.65 -6.76 7.16
CA ARG A 105 5.40 -7.67 8.28
C ARG A 105 4.96 -9.01 7.70
N ARG A 106 5.78 -10.05 7.87
CA ARG A 106 5.39 -11.43 7.55
C ARG A 106 4.11 -11.72 8.34
N ARG A 107 3.04 -12.08 7.65
CA ARG A 107 1.84 -12.62 8.28
C ARG A 107 2.25 -13.92 8.98
N ALA A 108 1.98 -14.05 10.27
CA ALA A 108 2.02 -15.35 10.92
C ALA A 108 1.03 -16.23 10.16
N VAL A 109 1.54 -17.30 9.54
CA VAL A 109 0.69 -18.29 8.89
C VAL A 109 -0.12 -18.91 10.02
N ALA A 110 -1.44 -18.68 10.05
CA ALA A 110 -2.32 -19.46 10.91
C ALA A 110 -2.14 -20.92 10.48
N SER A 111 -1.55 -21.75 11.34
CA SER A 111 -1.40 -23.17 11.09
C SER A 111 -2.80 -23.77 10.97
N ALA A 112 -3.19 -24.14 9.75
CA ALA A 112 -4.32 -25.03 9.58
C ALA A 112 -3.92 -26.41 10.11
N SER A 113 -4.30 -26.71 11.34
CA SER A 113 -4.30 -28.08 11.86
C SER A 113 -5.40 -28.85 11.11
N ILE A 114 -5.03 -29.50 10.02
CA ILE A 114 -5.86 -30.55 9.41
C ILE A 114 -5.75 -31.77 10.34
N THR A 115 -6.65 -31.85 11.32
CA THR A 115 -6.88 -33.10 12.05
C THR A 115 -7.58 -34.05 11.09
N ALA A 116 -6.84 -35.00 10.55
CA ALA A 116 -7.38 -36.14 9.83
C ALA A 116 -8.28 -36.96 10.77
N VAL A 117 -9.61 -36.79 10.64
CA VAL A 117 -10.57 -37.70 11.25
C VAL A 117 -10.58 -38.98 10.41
N ARG A 118 -9.99 -40.02 11.02
CA ARG A 118 -9.87 -41.38 10.52
C ARG A 118 -11.27 -42.02 10.48
N THR A 119 -11.76 -42.36 9.29
CA THR A 119 -12.96 -43.20 9.10
C THR A 119 -12.70 -44.60 9.68
N PRO A 120 -13.62 -45.19 10.48
CA PRO A 120 -13.44 -46.57 10.92
C PRO A 120 -13.77 -47.55 9.78
N ARG A 121 -12.77 -48.35 9.42
CA ARG A 121 -12.85 -49.47 8.47
C ARG A 121 -13.69 -50.60 9.08
N ALA A 122 -14.77 -50.96 8.40
CA ALA A 122 -15.57 -52.14 8.67
C ALA A 122 -14.68 -53.40 8.65
N LYS A 123 -14.74 -54.20 9.73
CA LYS A 123 -14.27 -55.58 9.72
C LYS A 123 -15.45 -56.46 9.36
N ASN A 124 -15.38 -57.07 8.18
CA ASN A 124 -16.18 -58.23 7.82
C ASN A 124 -15.24 -59.26 7.18
N SER A 125 -15.62 -60.54 7.27
CA SER A 125 -14.93 -61.79 6.86
C SER A 125 -14.05 -62.42 7.94
N GLN A 126 -14.09 -63.73 8.21
CA GLN A 126 -14.83 -64.85 7.61
C GLN A 126 -14.58 -66.13 8.44
N GLY A 127 -15.60 -67.02 8.54
CA GLY A 127 -15.49 -68.50 8.54
C GLY A 127 -14.83 -69.20 9.75
N ARG A 128 -14.99 -70.50 10.03
CA ARG A 128 -15.77 -71.65 9.52
C ARG A 128 -15.33 -72.84 10.42
N THR A 129 -16.12 -73.93 10.49
CA THR A 129 -15.79 -75.26 11.09
C THR A 129 -15.86 -75.32 12.62
N SER A 130 -16.54 -76.25 13.30
CA SER A 130 -17.21 -77.52 12.95
C SER A 130 -18.41 -77.74 13.86
#